data_AF-A0A9W9YX05-F1
#
_entry.id   AF-A0A9W9YX05-F1
#
_cell.length_a   1.000
_cell.length_b   1.000
_cell.length_c   1.000
_cell.angle_alpha   90.00
_cell.angle_beta   90.00
_cell.angle_gamma   90.00
#
_symmetry.space_group_name_H-M   'P 1'
#
loop_
_entity.id
_entity.type
_entity.pdbx_description
1 polymer ?
#
loop_
_entity_poly.entity_id
_entity_poly.type
_entity_poly.pdbx_seq_one_letter_code
_entity_poly.pdbx_strand_id
1 'polypeptide(L)'
;MDICEYVKFKKIPGGNKSDCEMISVVVFTKNIANKKMACVLTNPKILVLSCAIDYQRNENRWASLDPLVLQEFEFLKKLCSKSG
;
A
#
# COMPACT_ATOMS: atom_id res chain seq x y z
N MET A 1 3.16 -28.89 -5.24
CA MET A 1 2.66 -27.55 -5.64
C MET A 1 1.26 -27.45 -5.07
N ASP A 2 1.04 -26.55 -4.11
CA ASP A 2 -0.28 -26.37 -3.51
C ASP A 2 -1.02 -25.23 -4.23
N ILE A 3 -2.17 -25.55 -4.83
CA ILE A 3 -2.97 -24.59 -5.58
C ILE A 3 -3.64 -23.59 -4.64
N CYS A 4 -3.85 -23.97 -3.37
CA CYS A 4 -4.54 -23.15 -2.38
C CYS A 4 -3.79 -21.85 -2.06
N GLU A 5 -2.47 -21.82 -2.25
CA GLU A 5 -1.65 -20.61 -2.05
C GLU A 5 -1.93 -19.51 -3.09
N TYR A 6 -2.49 -19.88 -4.25
CA TYR A 6 -2.76 -18.96 -5.37
C TYR A 6 -4.23 -18.60 -5.51
N VAL A 7 -5.13 -19.24 -4.75
CA VAL A 7 -6.57 -19.01 -4.82
C VAL A 7 -7.04 -18.23 -3.60
N LYS A 8 -7.66 -17.09 -3.83
CA LYS A 8 -8.23 -16.25 -2.77
C LYS A 8 -9.75 -16.20 -2.87
N PHE A 9 -10.45 -16.77 -1.89
CA PHE A 9 -11.89 -16.61 -1.75
C PHE A 9 -12.23 -15.27 -1.09
N LYS A 10 -13.07 -14.48 -1.75
CA LYS A 10 -13.54 -13.20 -1.23
C LYS A 10 -15.06 -13.17 -1.16
N LYS A 11 -15.61 -13.15 0.05
CA LYS A 11 -17.05 -13.03 0.28
C LYS A 11 -17.48 -11.56 0.30
N ILE A 12 -18.50 -11.24 -0.47
CA ILE A 12 -19.14 -9.91 -0.50
C ILE A 12 -20.57 -10.08 0.06
N PRO A 13 -20.96 -9.35 1.12
CA PRO A 13 -22.31 -9.47 1.67
C PRO A 13 -23.36 -8.84 0.75
N GLY A 14 -24.58 -9.38 0.76
CA GLY A 14 -25.75 -8.78 0.11
C GLY A 14 -26.14 -9.35 -1.27
N GLY A 15 -25.37 -10.28 -1.83
CA GLY A 15 -25.69 -10.97 -3.10
C GLY A 15 -26.17 -12.41 -2.92
N ASN A 16 -26.61 -13.02 -4.03
CA ASN A 16 -26.97 -14.44 -4.11
C ASN A 16 -25.77 -15.32 -4.46
N LYS A 17 -25.89 -16.63 -4.22
CA LYS A 17 -24.84 -17.60 -4.62
C LYS A 17 -24.61 -17.63 -6.13
N SER A 18 -25.64 -17.33 -6.92
CA SER A 18 -25.59 -17.21 -8.38
C SER A 18 -24.72 -16.05 -8.86
N ASP A 19 -24.49 -15.05 -8.01
CA ASP A 19 -23.79 -13.82 -8.38
C ASP A 19 -22.27 -13.96 -8.14
N CYS A 20 -21.83 -15.13 -7.70
CA CYS A 20 -20.42 -15.43 -7.48
C CYS A 20 -19.73 -15.77 -8.80
N GLU A 21 -18.60 -15.12 -9.07
CA GLU A 21 -17.80 -15.33 -10.27
C GLU A 21 -16.33 -15.59 -9.92
N MET A 22 -15.66 -16.41 -10.73
CA MET A 22 -14.21 -16.57 -10.68
C MET A 22 -13.55 -15.51 -11.55
N ILE A 23 -12.65 -14.74 -10.95
CA ILE A 23 -11.88 -13.72 -11.67
C ILE A 23 -10.42 -14.17 -11.71
N SER A 24 -9.80 -14.10 -12.88
CA SER A 24 -8.39 -14.49 -13.11
C SER A 24 -7.37 -13.45 -12.60
N VAL A 25 -7.77 -12.58 -11.69
CA VAL A 25 -6.96 -11.48 -11.14
C VAL A 25 -7.05 -11.45 -9.62
N VAL A 26 -6.23 -10.60 -8.99
CA VAL A 26 -6.26 -10.41 -7.54
C VAL A 26 -7.17 -9.24 -7.16
N VAL A 27 -8.04 -9.43 -6.18
CA VAL A 27 -8.99 -8.41 -5.69
C VAL A 27 -8.77 -8.10 -4.21
N PHE A 28 -8.66 -6.81 -3.88
CA PHE A 28 -8.50 -6.30 -2.51
C PHE A 28 -9.68 -5.40 -2.11
N THR A 29 -9.96 -5.27 -0.81
CA THR A 29 -10.98 -4.31 -0.29
C THR A 29 -10.35 -2.96 0.06
N LYS A 30 -9.04 -2.82 -0.15
CA LYS A 30 -8.30 -1.59 0.16
C LYS A 30 -8.63 -0.54 -0.91
N ASN A 31 -9.07 0.62 -0.46
CA ASN A 31 -9.29 1.78 -1.32
C ASN A 31 -7.98 2.56 -1.53
N ILE A 32 -7.94 3.45 -2.52
CA ILE A 32 -6.82 4.38 -2.72
C ILE A 32 -6.53 5.17 -1.45
N ALA A 33 -5.25 5.44 -1.19
CA ALA A 33 -4.82 6.09 0.04
C ALA A 33 -5.28 7.56 0.11
N ASN A 34 -5.38 8.24 -1.03
CA ASN A 34 -5.81 9.63 -1.13
C ASN A 34 -6.77 9.80 -2.31
N LYS A 35 -7.90 10.49 -2.09
CA LYS A 35 -8.94 10.73 -3.11
C LYS A 35 -8.43 11.47 -4.37
N LYS A 36 -7.30 12.16 -4.28
CA LYS A 36 -6.64 12.83 -5.43
C LYS A 36 -5.79 11.88 -6.28
N MET A 37 -5.54 10.65 -5.83
CA MET A 37 -4.83 9.65 -6.63
C MET A 37 -5.72 9.14 -7.77
N ALA A 38 -5.10 8.70 -8.86
CA ALA A 38 -5.84 8.07 -9.96
C ALA A 38 -6.57 6.81 -9.46
N CYS A 39 -7.89 6.75 -9.69
CA CYS A 39 -8.72 5.60 -9.34
C CYS A 39 -8.64 4.46 -10.36
N VAL A 40 -8.19 4.74 -11.58
CA VAL A 40 -8.07 3.78 -12.68
C VAL A 40 -6.70 3.96 -13.33
N LEU A 41 -5.96 2.87 -13.50
CA LEU A 41 -4.62 2.85 -14.09
C LEU A 41 -4.56 1.77 -15.17
N THR A 42 -4.11 2.14 -16.37
CA THR A 42 -3.83 1.17 -17.44
C THR A 42 -2.36 0.77 -17.37
N ASN A 43 -2.08 -0.54 -17.31
CA ASN A 43 -0.72 -1.09 -17.19
C ASN A 43 0.11 -0.47 -16.03
N PRO A 44 -0.35 -0.56 -14.77
CA PRO A 44 0.35 0.04 -13.64
C PRO A 44 1.68 -0.67 -13.36
N LYS A 45 2.72 0.11 -13.04
CA LYS A 45 3.94 -0.42 -12.42
C LYS A 45 3.71 -0.53 -10.92
N ILE A 46 3.85 -1.75 -10.38
CA ILE A 46 3.56 -2.04 -8.97
C ILE A 46 4.87 -2.32 -8.23
N LEU A 47 5.09 -1.62 -7.12
CA LEU A 47 6.18 -1.89 -6.17
C LEU A 47 5.59 -2.50 -4.90
N VAL A 48 6.06 -3.70 -4.53
CA VAL A 48 5.68 -4.39 -3.29
C VAL A 48 6.86 -4.33 -2.33
N LEU A 49 6.65 -3.73 -1.16
CA LEU A 49 7.67 -3.60 -0.12
C LEU A 49 7.33 -4.51 1.06
N SER A 50 8.36 -5.14 1.63
CA SER A 50 8.25 -5.90 2.89
C SER A 50 8.34 -5.00 4.13
N CYS A 51 8.67 -3.72 3.95
CA CYS A 51 8.79 -2.72 5.01
C CYS A 51 7.83 -1.54 4.79
N ALA A 52 7.66 -0.73 5.84
CA ALA A 52 6.96 0.55 5.78
C ALA A 52 7.86 1.64 5.16
N ILE A 53 7.22 2.69 4.64
CA ILE A 53 7.90 3.93 4.22
C ILE A 53 7.71 4.92 5.36
N ASP A 54 8.56 4.80 6.39
CA ASP A 54 8.50 5.60 7.60
C ASP A 54 9.90 6.03 8.08
N TYR A 55 9.97 7.14 8.79
CA TYR A 55 11.21 7.60 9.40
C TYR A 55 11.35 7.00 10.81
N GLN A 56 12.34 6.13 11.00
CA GLN A 56 12.68 5.60 12.33
C GLN A 56 13.53 6.62 13.10
N ARG A 57 13.00 7.10 14.23
CA ARG A 57 13.70 8.05 15.11
C ARG A 57 14.72 7.32 15.99
N ASN A 58 15.91 7.90 16.14
CA ASN A 58 16.85 7.51 17.18
C ASN A 58 16.47 8.22 18.49
N GLU A 59 15.98 7.47 19.48
CA GLU A 59 15.45 8.03 20.74
C GLU A 59 16.48 8.81 21.58
N ASN A 60 17.78 8.62 21.32
CA ASN A 60 18.87 9.20 22.13
C ASN A 60 19.31 10.61 21.72
N ARG A 61 18.61 11.29 20.80
CA ARG A 61 18.99 12.63 20.32
C ARG A 61 17.91 13.66 20.64
N TRP A 62 18.23 14.57 21.55
CA TRP A 62 17.38 15.71 21.91
C TRP A 62 17.55 16.82 20.87
N ALA A 63 16.48 17.19 20.19
CA ALA A 63 16.40 18.32 19.28
C ALA A 63 15.04 19.00 19.46
N SER A 64 14.93 20.28 19.07
CA SER A 64 13.63 20.96 19.00
C SER A 64 12.70 20.25 18.00
N LEU A 65 11.39 20.45 18.14
CA LEU A 65 10.39 19.75 17.34
C LEU A 65 10.50 20.07 15.84
N ASP A 66 10.68 21.35 15.49
CA ASP A 66 10.73 21.82 14.10
C ASP A 66 11.81 21.14 13.24
N PRO A 67 13.09 21.06 13.66
CA PRO A 67 14.11 20.38 12.87
C PRO A 67 13.87 18.87 12.77
N LEU A 68 13.20 18.24 13.75
CA LEU A 68 12.84 16.82 13.68
C LEU A 68 11.79 16.57 12.60
N VAL A 69 10.73 17.38 12.57
CA VAL A 69 9.67 17.27 11.56
C VAL A 69 10.24 17.51 10.15
N LEU A 70 11.14 18.50 10.01
CA LEU A 70 11.80 18.77 8.73
C LEU A 70 12.66 17.57 8.28
N GLN A 71 13.40 16.96 9.20
CA GLN A 71 14.22 15.78 8.91
C GLN A 71 13.36 14.59 8.45
N GLU A 72 12.21 14.36 9.09
CA GLU A 72 11.26 13.33 8.69
C GLU A 72 10.74 13.55 7.26
N PHE A 73 10.33 14.78 6.97
CA PHE A 73 9.82 15.15 5.66
C PHE A 73 10.87 14.92 4.56
N GLU A 74 12.09 15.41 4.77
CA GLU A 74 13.19 15.26 3.81
C GLU A 74 13.60 13.80 3.61
N PHE A 75 13.56 12.99 4.66
CA PHE A 75 13.83 11.56 4.55
C PHE A 75 12.79 10.84 3.68
N LEU A 76 11.50 11.06 3.96
CA LEU A 76 10.41 10.44 3.18
C LEU A 76 10.46 10.89 1.72
N LYS A 77 10.75 12.17 1.47
CA LYS A 77 10.92 12.70 0.11
C LYS A 77 12.03 11.97 -0.65
N LYS A 78 13.21 11.80 -0.02
CA LYS A 78 14.33 11.07 -0.63
C LYS A 78 14.02 9.59 -0.89
N LEU A 79 13.34 8.93 0.03
CA LEU A 79 12.91 7.53 -0.15
C LEU A 79 11.96 7.39 -1.34
N CYS A 80 10.95 8.25 -1.42
CA CYS A 80 9.98 8.24 -2.52
C CYS A 80 10.66 8.52 -3.88
N SER A 81 11.62 9.45 -3.93
CA SER A 81 12.37 9.75 -5.16
C SER A 81 13.26 8.61 -5.65
N LYS A 82 13.75 7.74 -4.76
CA LYS A 82 14.56 6.57 -5.14
C LYS A 82 13.72 5.36 -5.56
N SER A 83 12.43 5.34 -5.25
CA SER A 83 11.57 4.17 -5.41
C SER A 83 10.87 4.09 -6.78
N GLY A 84 11.32 4.88 -7.77
CA GLY A 84 10.72 5.01 -9.10
C GLY A 84 11.68 4.69 -10.24
#